data_AF-A0A5K1D689-F1
#
_entry.id   AF-A0A5K1D689-F1
#
_cell.length_a   1.000
_cell.length_b   1.000
_cell.length_c   1.000
_cell.angle_alpha   90.00
_cell.angle_beta   90.00
_cell.angle_gamma   90.00
#
_symmetry.space_group_name_H-M   'P 1'
#
loop_
_entity.id
_entity.type
_entity.pdbx_description
1 polymer ?
#
loop_
_entity_poly.entity_id
_entity_poly.type
_entity_poly.pdbx_seq_one_letter_code
_entity_poly.pdbx_strand_id
1 'polypeptide(L)' 'EWWNANVVEVEAQALAYGLAPNISDAFTINGKPGHLYPCSKN' A
#
# COMPACT_ATOMS: atom_id res chain seq x y z
N GLU A 1 4.98 -0.41 3.64
CA GLU A 1 3.79 -0.72 2.82
C GLU A 1 3.75 0.21 1.61
N TRP A 2 2.99 -0.16 0.57
CA TRP A 2 2.79 0.56 -0.68
C TRP A 2 1.40 0.27 -1.24
N TRP A 3 0.68 1.31 -1.66
CA TRP A 3 -0.60 1.20 -2.35
C TRP A 3 -0.47 1.81 -3.74
N ASN A 4 -1.01 1.13 -4.75
CA ASN A 4 -1.20 1.68 -6.10
C ASN A 4 -2.37 2.67 -6.14
N ALA A 5 -3.23 2.64 -5.14
CA ALA A 5 -4.29 3.62 -4.91
C ALA A 5 -3.76 4.90 -4.24
N ASN A 6 -4.56 5.97 -4.29
CA ASN A 6 -4.26 7.20 -3.55
C ASN A 6 -4.35 6.92 -2.03
N VAL A 7 -3.27 7.17 -1.31
CA VAL A 7 -3.17 6.90 0.13
C VAL A 7 -4.15 7.73 0.96
N VAL A 8 -4.56 8.93 0.50
CA VAL A 8 -5.56 9.77 1.19
C VAL A 8 -6.95 9.14 1.11
N GLU A 9 -7.27 8.50 -0.02
CA GLU A 9 -8.55 7.81 -0.19
C GLU A 9 -8.60 6.52 0.63
N VAL A 10 -7.49 5.78 0.66
CA VAL A 10 -7.31 4.60 1.51
C VAL A 10 -7.56 4.92 2.99
N GLU A 11 -6.95 6.00 3.49
CA GLU A 11 -7.14 6.47 4.86
C GLU A 11 -8.59 6.93 5.12
N ALA A 12 -9.15 7.75 4.22
CA ALA A 12 -10.51 8.24 4.36
C ALA A 12 -11.53 7.10 4.43
N GLN A 13 -11.34 6.05 3.63
CA GLN A 13 -12.21 4.87 3.63
C GLN A 13 -12.11 4.10 4.96
N ALA A 14 -10.90 3.89 5.47
CA ALA A 14 -10.66 3.22 6.74
C ALA A 14 -11.38 3.94 7.90
N LEU A 15 -11.22 5.27 7.95
CA LEU A 15 -11.88 6.12 8.94
C LEU A 15 -13.41 6.10 8.80
N ALA A 16 -13.94 6.16 7.58
CA ALA A 16 -15.38 6.15 7.32
C ALA A 16 -16.05 4.86 7.78
N TYR A 17 -15.38 3.70 7.65
CA TYR A 17 -15.91 2.42 8.08
C TYR A 17 -15.50 2.02 9.51
N GLY A 18 -14.59 2.76 10.15
CA GLY A 18 -14.04 2.41 11.46
C GLY A 18 -13.23 1.11 11.43
N LEU A 19 -12.58 0.82 10.31
CA LEU A 19 -11.78 -0.39 10.08
C LEU A 19 -10.32 -0.02 9.80
N ALA A 20 -9.45 -1.03 9.75
CA ALA A 20 -8.10 -0.84 9.24
C ALA A 20 -8.12 -0.50 7.73
N PRO A 21 -7.09 0.17 7.21
CA PRO A 21 -6.88 0.32 5.77
C PRO A 21 -6.92 -1.03 5.04
N ASN A 22 -7.29 -0.99 3.77
CA ASN A 22 -7.17 -2.15 2.89
C ASN A 22 -5.71 -2.63 2.82
N ILE A 23 -5.54 -3.94 2.65
CA ILE A 23 -4.21 -4.56 2.55
C ILE A 23 -3.42 -3.90 1.41
N SER A 24 -2.20 -3.49 1.71
CA SER A 24 -1.31 -2.83 0.75
C SER A 24 -0.92 -3.75 -0.41
N ASP A 25 -0.68 -3.20 -1.58
CA ASP A 25 -0.23 -3.91 -2.77
C ASP A 25 1.19 -4.49 -2.60
N ALA A 26 2.04 -3.83 -1.79
CA ALA A 26 3.37 -4.34 -1.51
C ALA A 26 3.91 -3.96 -0.12
N PHE A 27 4.67 -4.88 0.48
CA PHE A 27 5.55 -4.57 1.60
C PHE A 27 6.83 -3.92 1.08
N THR A 28 7.37 -3.00 1.87
CA THR A 28 8.54 -2.22 1.50
C THR A 28 9.61 -2.31 2.57
N ILE A 29 10.87 -2.30 2.14
CA ILE A 29 12.05 -2.12 3.01
C ILE A 29 12.72 -0.83 2.53
N ASN A 30 12.88 0.15 3.44
CA ASN A 30 13.40 1.50 3.10
C ASN A 30 12.65 2.16 1.93
N GLY A 31 11.32 2.03 1.89
CA GLY A 31 10.47 2.66 0.88
C GLY A 31 10.44 1.97 -0.49
N LYS A 32 11.12 0.82 -0.67
CA LYS A 32 11.13 0.07 -1.93
C LYS A 32 10.44 -1.28 -1.80
N PRO A 33 9.53 -1.65 -2.73
CA PRO A 33 9.07 -3.02 -2.85
C PRO A 33 10.23 -3.95 -3.24
N GLY A 34 10.22 -5.18 -2.72
CA GLY A 34 11.22 -6.19 -3.08
C GLY A 34 10.99 -6.78 -4.48
N HIS A 35 11.98 -7.54 -4.98
CA HIS A 35 11.96 -8.16 -6.32
C HIS A 35 10.81 -9.16 -6.58
N LEU A 36 10.06 -9.55 -5.54
CA LEU A 36 8.89 -10.42 -5.66
C LEU A 36 7.64 -9.67 -6.14
N TYR A 37 7.65 -8.33 -6.07
CA TYR A 37 6.56 -7.50 -6.58
C TYR A 37 6.79 -7.11 -8.06
N PRO A 38 5.71 -7.00 -8.86
CA PRO A 38 5.81 -6.57 -10.26
C PRO A 38 6.57 -5.24 -10.41
N CYS A 39 7.26 -5.08 -11.54
CA CYS A 39 7.97 -3.86 -11.93
C CYS A 39 9.04 -3.34 -10.92
N SER A 40 9.41 -4.16 -9.94
CA SER A 40 10.39 -3.81 -8.89
C SER A 40 11.73 -4.53 -9.08
N LYS A 41 11.93 -5.13 -10.25
CA LYS A 41 13.19 -5.76 -10.69
C LYS A 41 13.97 -4.75 -11.55
N ASN A 42 15.28 -4.69 -11.35
CA ASN A 42 16.18 -3.85 -12.16
C ASN A 42 16.31 -4.37 -13.59
#